data_AF-A0A519UCQ9-F1
#
_entry.id   AF-A0A519UCQ9-F1
#
_cell.length_a   1.000
_cell.length_b   1.000
_cell.length_c   1.000
_cell.angle_alpha   90.00
_cell.angle_beta   90.00
_cell.angle_gamma   90.00
#
_symmetry.space_group_name_H-M   'P 1'
#
loop_
_entity.id
_entity.type
_entity.pdbx_description
1 polymer ?
#
loop_
_entity_poly.entity_id
_entity_poly.type
_entity_poly.pdbx_seq_one_letter_code
_entity_poly.pdbx_strand_id
1 'polypeptide(L)' 'VENVEQILGIELLAAVQALDFRRPARSSPALERVAAAFREHVTFVPHDRVLAPDLHRAARFVREYDWE' A
#
# COMPACT_ATOMS: atom_id res chain seq x y z
N VAL A 1 1.16 -6.55 -18.32
CA VAL A 1 0.39 -6.37 -17.08
C VAL A 1 1.30 -6.27 -15.87
N GLU A 2 2.28 -7.16 -15.72
CA GLU A 2 3.25 -7.16 -14.59
C GLU A 2 3.88 -5.79 -14.26
N ASN A 3 4.40 -5.05 -15.24
CA ASN A 3 4.97 -3.72 -14.99
C ASN A 3 3.96 -2.72 -14.41
N VAL A 4 2.69 -2.83 -14.81
CA VAL A 4 1.62 -1.96 -14.30
C VAL A 4 1.33 -2.30 -12.84
N GLU A 5 1.32 -3.58 -12.47
CA GLU A 5 1.15 -4.01 -11.07
C GLU A 5 2.28 -3.49 -10.18
N GLN A 6 3.53 -3.45 -10.69
CA GLN A 6 4.66 -2.85 -9.98
C GLN A 6 4.45 -1.35 -9.75
N ILE A 7 4.04 -0.61 -10.79
CA ILE A 7 3.79 0.83 -10.70
C ILE A 7 2.65 1.11 -9.71
N LEU A 8 1.54 0.37 -9.81
CA LEU A 8 0.42 0.52 -8.90
C LEU A 8 0.78 0.13 -7.46
N GLY A 9 1.65 -0.86 -7.26
CA GLY A 9 2.18 -1.21 -5.94
C GLY A 9 3.00 -0.08 -5.31
N ILE A 10 3.83 0.61 -6.11
CA ILE A 10 4.59 1.79 -5.67
C ILE A 10 3.63 2.93 -5.29
N GLU A 11 2.64 3.20 -6.13
CA GLU A 11 1.63 4.24 -5.87
C GLU A 11 0.84 3.95 -4.58
N LEU A 12 0.38 2.70 -4.40
CA LEU A 12 -0.37 2.29 -3.22
C LEU A 12 0.47 2.40 -1.94
N LEU A 13 1.75 1.99 -1.98
CA LEU A 13 2.67 2.18 -0.86
C LEU A 13 2.78 3.66 -0.47
N ALA A 14 2.98 4.55 -1.44
CA ALA A 14 3.07 5.98 -1.19
C ALA A 14 1.74 6.56 -0.65
N ALA A 15 0.61 6.15 -1.22
CA ALA A 15 -0.72 6.59 -0.80
C ALA A 15 -1.05 6.19 0.64
N VAL A 16 -0.82 4.92 1.01
CA VAL A 16 -1.08 4.43 2.37
C VAL A 16 -0.13 5.09 3.38
N GLN A 17 1.14 5.29 3.02
CA GLN A 17 2.08 6.05 3.85
C GLN A 17 1.62 7.49 4.08
N ALA A 18 1.11 8.16 3.03
CA ALA A 18 0.53 9.50 3.13
C ALA A 18 -0.73 9.54 4.00
N LEU A 19 -1.59 8.51 3.94
CA LEU A 19 -2.72 8.39 4.86
C LEU A 19 -2.24 8.30 6.30
N ASP A 20 -1.23 7.49 6.60
CA ASP A 20 -0.69 7.36 7.95
C ASP A 20 -0.11 8.67 8.49
N PHE A 21 0.61 9.43 7.68
CA PHE A 21 1.11 10.75 8.09
C PHE A 21 0.00 11.76 8.38
N ARG A 22 -1.19 11.59 7.82
CA ARG A 22 -2.33 12.48 8.04
C ARG A 22 -3.18 12.11 9.25
N ARG A 23 -2.82 11.08 10.02
CA ARG A 23 -3.58 10.71 11.23
C ARG A 23 -3.58 11.90 12.23
N PRO A 24 -4.73 12.18 12.90
CA PRO A 24 -5.90 11.32 13.04
C PRO A 24 -6.96 11.43 11.93
N ALA A 25 -6.76 12.25 10.89
CA ALA A 25 -7.70 12.35 9.79
C ALA A 25 -7.88 10.99 9.09
N ARG A 26 -9.10 10.73 8.61
CA ARG A 26 -9.52 9.48 7.95
C ARG A 26 -10.03 9.77 6.54
N SER A 27 -9.80 8.82 5.65
CA SER A 27 -10.38 8.79 4.30
C SER A 27 -11.78 8.17 4.33
N SER A 28 -12.36 7.87 3.15
CA SER A 28 -13.62 7.14 3.05
C SER A 28 -13.49 5.71 3.59
N PRO A 29 -14.59 5.09 4.08
CA PRO A 29 -14.55 3.72 4.63
C PRO A 29 -13.97 2.67 3.68
N ALA A 30 -14.22 2.80 2.37
CA ALA A 30 -13.68 1.88 1.38
C ALA A 30 -12.14 1.98 1.30
N LEU A 31 -11.60 3.19 1.26
CA LEU A 31 -10.16 3.42 1.19
C LEU A 31 -9.45 3.03 2.49
N GLU A 32 -10.09 3.24 3.65
CA GLU A 32 -9.53 2.79 4.93
C GLU A 32 -9.48 1.26 5.04
N ARG A 33 -10.43 0.52 4.45
CA ARG A 33 -10.37 -0.96 4.38
C ARG A 33 -9.19 -1.43 3.54
N VAL A 34 -9.01 -0.86 2.35
CA VAL A 34 -7.88 -1.19 1.47
C VAL A 34 -6.55 -0.85 2.15
N ALA A 35 -6.45 0.33 2.76
CA ALA A 35 -5.25 0.76 3.46
C ALA A 35 -4.92 -0.17 4.65
N ALA A 36 -5.92 -0.59 5.42
CA ALA A 36 -5.75 -1.53 6.52
C ALA A 36 -5.27 -2.90 6.01
N ALA A 37 -5.93 -3.47 4.99
CA ALA A 37 -5.53 -4.74 4.39
C ALA A 37 -4.11 -4.67 3.80
N PHE A 38 -3.76 -3.57 3.12
CA PHE A 38 -2.43 -3.35 2.59
C PHE A 38 -1.36 -3.36 3.69
N ARG A 39 -1.66 -2.80 4.87
CA ARG A 39 -0.75 -2.77 6.03
C ARG A 39 -0.48 -4.15 6.65
N GLU A 40 -1.32 -5.14 6.40
CA GLU A 40 -1.04 -6.53 6.78
C GLU A 40 0.11 -7.13 5.97
N HIS A 41 0.36 -6.62 4.76
CA HIS A 41 1.41 -7.10 3.86
C HIS A 41 2.63 -6.18 3.80
N VAL A 42 2.43 -4.86 3.93
CA VAL A 42 3.49 -3.86 3.80
C VAL A 42 3.47 -2.90 4.98
N THR A 43 4.43 -3.07 5.89
CA THR A 43 4.54 -2.30 7.12
C THR A 43 4.88 -0.84 6.85
N PHE A 44 4.48 0.05 7.77
CA PHE A 44 4.86 1.46 7.77
C PHE A 44 6.38 1.63 7.64
N VAL A 45 6.83 2.67 6.93
CA VAL A 45 8.25 2.98 6.72
C VAL A 45 8.62 4.19 7.61
N PRO A 46 9.09 3.98 8.85
CA PRO A 46 9.41 5.08 9.76
C PRO A 46 10.79 5.72 9.51
N HIS A 47 11.67 4.99 8.84
CA HIS A 47 13.01 5.42 8.46
C HIS A 47 13.43 4.69 7.17
N ASP A 48 14.47 5.19 6.53
CA ASP A 48 14.98 4.63 5.29
C ASP A 48 15.37 3.16 5.47
N ARG A 49 14.89 2.33 4.54
CA ARG A 49 15.22 0.91 4.45
C ARG A 49 15.15 0.43 3.00
N VAL A 50 15.69 -0.75 2.74
CA VAL A 50 15.57 -1.38 1.41
C VAL A 50 14.12 -1.72 1.14
N LEU A 51 13.52 -1.09 0.12
CA LEU A 51 12.11 -1.24 -0.23
C LEU A 51 11.83 -2.36 -1.23
N ALA A 52 12.84 -2.96 -1.87
CA ALA A 52 12.61 -4.01 -2.87
C ALA A 52 11.67 -5.13 -2.38
N PRO A 53 11.80 -5.66 -1.14
CA PRO A 53 10.85 -6.65 -0.62
C PRO A 53 9.42 -6.11 -0.48
N ASP A 54 9.26 -4.84 -0.10
CA ASP A 54 7.95 -4.20 0.05
C ASP A 54 7.29 -3.92 -1.29
N LEU A 55 8.08 -3.53 -2.29
CA LEU A 55 7.57 -3.31 -3.65
C LEU A 55 7.07 -4.63 -4.26
N HIS A 56 7.79 -5.74 -4.04
CA HIS A 56 7.30 -7.06 -4.47
C HIS A 56 6.01 -7.46 -3.73
N ARG A 57 5.92 -7.20 -2.42
CA ARG A 57 4.69 -7.45 -1.65
C ARG A 57 3.54 -6.54 -2.10
N ALA A 58 3.82 -5.28 -2.40
CA ALA A 58 2.82 -4.32 -2.87
C ALA A 58 2.28 -4.69 -4.25
N ALA A 59 3.14 -5.06 -5.19
CA ALA A 59 2.72 -5.55 -6.50
C ALA A 59 1.89 -6.85 -6.40
N ARG A 60 2.28 -7.75 -5.49
CA ARG A 60 1.51 -8.96 -5.19
C ARG A 60 0.14 -8.64 -4.61
N PHE A 61 0.06 -7.69 -3.67
CA PHE A 61 -1.21 -7.21 -3.14
C PHE A 61 -2.11 -6.68 -4.25
N VAL A 62 -1.58 -5.85 -5.17
CA VAL A 62 -2.37 -5.33 -6.31
C VAL A 62 -2.98 -6.46 -7.15
N ARG A 63 -2.24 -7.55 -7.34
CA ARG A 63 -2.66 -8.71 -8.14
C ARG A 63 -3.68 -9.61 -7.43
N GLU A 64 -3.51 -9.82 -6.13
CA GLU A 64 -4.24 -10.83 -5.35
C GLU A 64 -5.38 -10.26 -4.50
N TYR A 65 -5.39 -8.95 -4.24
CA TYR A 65 -6.43 -8.33 -3.44
C TYR A 65 -7.78 -8.37 -4.16
N ASP A 66 -8.83 -8.73 -3.43
CA ASP A 66 -10.20 -8.72 -3.92
C ASP A 66 -10.74 -7.28 -3.92
N TRP A 67 -10.93 -6.73 -5.12
CA TRP A 67 -11.28 -5.32 -5.33
C TRP A 67 -12.79 -5.06 -5.38
N GLU A 68 -13.62 -6.10 -5.19
CA GLU A 68 -15.09 -6.04 -5.25
C GLU A 68 -15.76 -5.44 -3.99
#